data_AF-A0A7Y5TVV7-F1
#
_entry.id   AF-A0A7Y5TVV7-F1
#
_cell.length_a   1.000
_cell.length_b   1.000
_cell.length_c   1.000
_cell.angle_alpha   90.00
_cell.angle_beta   90.00
_cell.angle_gamma   90.00
#
_symmetry.space_group_name_H-M   'P 1'
#
loop_
_entity.id
_entity.type
_entity.pdbx_description
1 polymer ?
#
loop_
_entity_poly.entity_id
_entity_poly.type
_entity_poly.pdbx_seq_one_letter_code
_entity_poly.pdbx_strand_id
1 'polypeptide(L)'
;MTPLGHLAIDLRAREQARRRMLLLGVGASIVLSTSPVFGHHVATRADAMLAGHDHVLNLCLIALHHLLAPVHFASHALLIAGFGYALWDRARAALALSRTLRALKSRRPQLGEPIARAAMRVGLEPSRLRIVRGLPNPAFTAGFWHPRVYVTDSLPTVLDAAQLDSVLAHELAHVRRRDPLRLSLLRFRACTLFDLPA
;
A
#
# COMPACT_ATOMS: atom_id res chain seq x y z
N MET A 1 -33.09 -9.52 13.54
CA MET A 1 -31.93 -9.67 12.63
C MET A 1 -32.35 -9.15 11.26
N THR A 2 -31.65 -8.15 10.71
CA THR A 2 -32.13 -7.34 9.56
C THR A 2 -31.60 -7.85 8.22
N PRO A 3 -32.36 -7.69 7.11
CA PRO A 3 -31.98 -8.15 5.76
C PRO A 3 -30.65 -7.54 5.24
N LEU A 4 -30.24 -6.39 5.78
CA LEU A 4 -28.94 -5.76 5.51
C LEU A 4 -27.75 -6.60 6.00
N GLY A 5 -27.94 -7.41 7.05
CA GLY A 5 -26.89 -8.29 7.58
C GLY A 5 -26.53 -9.43 6.61
N HIS A 6 -27.52 -10.05 5.98
CA HIS A 6 -27.29 -11.14 5.02
C HIS A 6 -26.55 -10.67 3.76
N LEU A 7 -26.94 -9.50 3.22
CA LEU A 7 -26.29 -8.95 2.04
C LEU A 7 -24.82 -8.58 2.30
N ALA A 8 -24.52 -8.06 3.50
CA ALA A 8 -23.14 -7.76 3.90
C ALA A 8 -22.27 -9.02 4.06
N ILE A 9 -22.84 -10.11 4.55
CA ILE A 9 -22.14 -11.40 4.70
C ILE A 9 -21.81 -11.99 3.32
N ASP A 10 -22.77 -12.00 2.39
CA ASP A 10 -22.56 -12.54 1.04
C ASP A 10 -21.53 -11.74 0.24
N LEU A 11 -21.51 -10.41 0.38
CA LEU A 11 -20.52 -9.55 -0.25
C LEU A 11 -19.10 -9.85 0.28
N ARG A 12 -18.95 -9.98 1.61
CA ARG A 12 -17.67 -10.34 2.25
C ARG A 12 -17.18 -11.71 1.78
N ALA A 13 -18.07 -12.72 1.70
CA ALA A 13 -17.73 -14.06 1.24
C ALA A 13 -17.25 -14.07 -0.22
N ARG A 14 -17.93 -13.35 -1.11
CA ARG A 14 -17.52 -13.21 -2.52
C ARG A 14 -16.18 -12.50 -2.66
N GLU A 15 -15.92 -11.49 -1.84
CA GLU A 15 -14.66 -10.75 -1.87
C GLU A 15 -13.48 -11.60 -1.37
N GLN A 16 -13.68 -12.39 -0.31
CA GLN A 16 -12.69 -13.37 0.15
C GLN A 16 -12.40 -14.44 -0.92
N ALA A 17 -13.43 -14.98 -1.58
CA ALA A 17 -13.24 -15.97 -2.64
C ALA A 17 -12.43 -15.41 -3.82
N ARG A 18 -12.72 -14.18 -4.26
CA ARG A 18 -11.94 -13.50 -5.31
C ARG A 18 -10.49 -13.28 -4.90
N ARG A 19 -10.24 -12.84 -3.65
CA ARG A 19 -8.87 -12.65 -3.14
C ARG A 19 -8.09 -13.96 -3.07
N ARG A 20 -8.70 -15.04 -2.59
CA ARG A 20 -8.07 -16.38 -2.57
C ARG A 20 -7.71 -16.85 -3.96
N MET A 21 -8.61 -16.68 -4.92
CA MET A 21 -8.36 -17.05 -6.31
C MET A 21 -7.20 -16.23 -6.92
N LEU A 22 -7.13 -14.92 -6.61
CA LEU A 22 -6.00 -14.08 -7.03
C LEU A 22 -4.67 -14.52 -6.40
N LEU A 23 -4.65 -14.84 -5.11
CA LEU A 23 -3.45 -15.33 -4.43
C LEU A 23 -2.97 -16.67 -5.00
N LEU A 24 -3.89 -17.60 -5.24
CA LEU A 24 -3.58 -18.87 -5.90
C LEU A 24 -3.06 -18.65 -7.33
N GLY A 25 -3.64 -17.72 -8.08
CA GLY A 25 -3.18 -17.37 -9.43
C GLY A 25 -1.79 -16.74 -9.44
N VAL A 26 -1.50 -15.85 -8.50
CA VAL A 26 -0.15 -15.25 -8.32
C VAL A 26 0.84 -16.32 -7.90
N GLY A 27 0.50 -17.17 -6.92
CA GLY A 27 1.34 -18.27 -6.47
C GLY A 27 1.67 -19.25 -7.60
N ALA A 28 0.66 -19.68 -8.37
CA ALA A 28 0.85 -20.48 -9.56
C ALA A 28 1.76 -19.76 -10.57
N SER A 29 1.54 -18.46 -10.82
CA SER A 29 2.38 -17.69 -11.75
C SER A 29 3.85 -17.61 -11.30
N ILE A 30 4.12 -17.48 -9.99
CA ILE A 30 5.48 -17.51 -9.43
C ILE A 30 6.12 -18.89 -9.62
N VAL A 31 5.38 -19.97 -9.36
CA VAL A 31 5.88 -21.35 -9.53
C VAL A 31 6.16 -21.64 -11.01
N LEU A 32 5.24 -21.29 -11.91
CA LEU A 32 5.46 -21.46 -13.34
C LEU A 32 6.61 -20.58 -13.86
N SER A 33 6.79 -19.38 -13.30
CA SER A 33 7.92 -18.49 -13.58
C SER A 33 9.27 -19.06 -13.10
N THR A 34 9.31 -19.82 -11.99
CA THR A 34 10.56 -20.38 -11.45
C THR A 34 10.89 -21.80 -11.94
N SER A 35 9.91 -22.49 -12.57
CA SER A 35 10.04 -23.86 -13.05
C SER A 35 11.26 -24.13 -13.97
N PRO A 36 11.64 -23.26 -14.93
CA PRO A 36 12.80 -23.52 -15.79
C PRO A 36 14.15 -23.54 -15.05
N VAL A 37 14.26 -22.78 -13.95
CA VAL A 37 15.46 -22.78 -13.09
C VAL A 37 15.61 -24.14 -12.39
N PHE A 38 14.51 -24.71 -11.92
CA PHE A 38 14.50 -26.07 -11.37
C PHE A 38 14.79 -27.12 -12.44
N GLY A 39 14.22 -26.97 -13.65
CA GLY A 39 14.49 -27.85 -14.78
C GLY A 39 15.98 -27.93 -15.13
N HIS A 40 16.68 -26.80 -15.16
CA HIS A 40 18.13 -26.76 -15.44
C HIS A 40 18.97 -27.40 -14.32
N HIS A 41 18.59 -27.24 -13.05
CA HIS A 41 19.30 -27.86 -11.93
C HIS A 41 19.07 -29.38 -11.83
N VAL A 42 17.88 -29.85 -12.19
CA VAL A 42 17.59 -31.29 -12.24
C VAL A 42 18.28 -31.92 -13.45
N ALA A 43 18.24 -31.27 -14.62
CA ALA A 43 18.93 -31.71 -15.83
C ALA A 43 20.44 -31.89 -15.62
N THR A 44 21.11 -30.89 -15.04
CA THR A 44 22.56 -30.96 -14.79
C THR A 44 22.94 -32.04 -13.77
N ARG A 45 22.08 -32.34 -12.79
CA ARG A 45 22.29 -33.45 -11.85
C ARG A 45 22.00 -34.82 -12.48
N ALA A 46 21.01 -34.91 -13.37
CA ALA A 46 20.70 -36.12 -14.10
C ALA A 46 21.81 -36.49 -15.10
N ASP A 47 22.35 -35.50 -15.82
CA ASP A 47 23.51 -35.66 -16.71
C ASP A 47 24.74 -36.18 -15.95
N ALA A 48 24.98 -35.70 -14.73
CA ALA A 48 26.08 -36.18 -13.89
C ALA A 48 25.90 -37.64 -13.42
N MET A 49 24.67 -38.15 -13.34
CA MET A 49 24.37 -39.53 -12.96
C MET A 49 24.32 -40.50 -14.14
N LEU A 50 24.12 -40.02 -15.36
CA LEU A 50 23.94 -40.81 -16.60
C LEU A 50 25.12 -40.67 -17.58
N ALA A 51 26.32 -40.39 -17.06
CA ALA A 51 27.53 -40.21 -17.85
C ALA A 51 27.80 -41.44 -18.75
N GLY A 52 27.38 -41.38 -20.02
CA GLY A 52 27.68 -42.38 -21.04
C GLY A 52 26.58 -42.67 -22.06
N HIS A 53 25.31 -42.36 -21.78
CA HIS A 53 24.20 -42.62 -22.70
C HIS A 53 23.29 -41.38 -22.88
N ASP A 54 23.15 -40.95 -24.14
CA ASP A 54 21.93 -40.37 -24.72
C ASP A 54 21.86 -38.86 -25.02
N HIS A 55 22.17 -38.52 -26.28
CA HIS A 55 21.70 -37.30 -26.98
C HIS A 55 20.16 -37.13 -26.91
N VAL A 56 19.42 -38.22 -26.70
CA VAL A 56 17.95 -38.23 -26.59
C VAL A 56 17.46 -37.45 -25.37
N LEU A 57 18.10 -37.61 -24.21
CA LEU A 57 17.72 -36.86 -23.00
C LEU A 57 17.89 -35.36 -23.22
N ASN A 58 18.99 -34.97 -23.87
CA ASN A 58 19.28 -33.56 -24.16
C ASN A 58 18.27 -32.98 -25.17
N LEU A 59 17.88 -33.73 -26.21
CA LEU A 59 16.81 -33.34 -27.14
C LEU A 59 15.45 -33.23 -26.44
N CYS A 60 15.11 -34.15 -25.54
CA CYS A 60 13.89 -34.08 -24.74
C CYS A 60 13.87 -32.85 -23.81
N LEU A 61 15.00 -32.51 -23.19
CA LEU A 61 15.13 -31.31 -22.35
C LEU A 61 15.00 -30.02 -23.17
N ILE A 62 15.61 -29.96 -24.35
CA ILE A 62 15.47 -28.82 -25.28
C ILE A 62 14.01 -28.68 -25.74
N ALA A 63 13.36 -29.78 -26.13
CA ALA A 63 11.95 -29.78 -26.54
C ALA A 63 11.03 -29.35 -25.38
N LEU A 64 11.26 -29.85 -24.17
CA LEU A 64 10.53 -29.46 -22.97
C LEU A 64 10.75 -27.97 -22.65
N HIS A 65 11.97 -27.46 -22.80
CA HIS A 65 12.28 -26.04 -22.62
C HIS A 65 11.51 -25.17 -23.63
N HIS A 66 11.49 -25.54 -24.91
CA HIS A 66 10.73 -24.82 -25.93
C HIS A 66 9.22 -24.85 -25.68
N LEU A 67 8.69 -25.95 -25.14
CA LEU A 67 7.28 -26.06 -24.78
C LEU A 67 6.93 -25.20 -23.55
N LEU A 68 7.85 -25.07 -22.59
CA LEU A 68 7.67 -24.24 -21.39
C LEU A 68 7.99 -22.74 -21.61
N ALA A 69 8.80 -22.39 -22.60
CA ALA A 69 9.20 -21.01 -22.91
C ALA A 69 8.02 -20.03 -23.06
N PRO A 70 6.94 -20.32 -23.83
CA PRO A 70 5.81 -19.40 -23.94
C PRO A 70 5.02 -19.26 -22.64
N VAL A 71 4.89 -20.34 -21.86
CA VAL A 71 4.21 -20.34 -20.56
C VAL A 71 4.99 -19.49 -19.54
N HIS A 72 6.32 -19.62 -19.55
CA HIS A 72 7.21 -18.82 -18.74
C HIS A 72 7.11 -17.33 -19.10
N PHE A 73 7.18 -16.99 -20.40
CA PHE A 73 6.99 -15.61 -20.84
C PHE A 73 5.63 -15.04 -20.41
N ALA A 74 4.55 -15.80 -20.60
CA ALA A 74 3.21 -15.40 -20.20
C ALA A 74 3.10 -15.15 -18.69
N SER A 75 3.70 -16.02 -17.86
CA SER A 75 3.73 -15.84 -16.40
C SER A 75 4.47 -14.58 -15.96
N HIS A 76 5.64 -14.29 -16.57
CA HIS A 76 6.38 -13.05 -16.32
C HIS A 76 5.58 -11.81 -16.75
N ALA A 77 5.01 -11.84 -17.95
CA ALA A 77 4.18 -10.77 -18.45
C ALA A 77 3.00 -10.50 -17.51
N LEU A 78 2.33 -11.55 -17.01
CA LEU A 78 1.22 -11.44 -16.08
C LEU A 78 1.64 -10.86 -14.73
N LEU A 79 2.77 -11.31 -14.17
CA LEU A 79 3.29 -10.78 -12.90
C LEU A 79 3.70 -9.32 -13.02
N ILE A 80 4.41 -8.96 -14.10
CA ILE A 80 4.82 -7.58 -14.38
C ILE A 80 3.60 -6.68 -14.59
N ALA A 81 2.63 -7.13 -15.39
CA ALA A 81 1.40 -6.39 -15.64
C ALA A 81 0.59 -6.19 -14.35
N GLY A 82 0.46 -7.25 -13.53
CA GLY A 82 -0.23 -7.18 -12.24
C GLY A 82 0.45 -6.23 -11.25
N PHE A 83 1.77 -6.33 -11.11
CA PHE A 83 2.55 -5.43 -10.27
C PHE A 83 2.50 -3.98 -10.77
N GLY A 84 2.63 -3.77 -12.07
CA GLY A 84 2.51 -2.47 -12.72
C GLY A 84 1.14 -1.84 -12.52
N TYR A 85 0.06 -2.61 -12.68
CA TYR A 85 -1.30 -2.15 -12.41
C TYR A 85 -1.49 -1.77 -10.94
N ALA A 86 -1.00 -2.59 -10.00
CA ALA A 86 -1.08 -2.29 -8.58
C ALA A 86 -0.32 -1.01 -8.22
N LEU A 87 0.87 -0.81 -8.77
CA LEU A 87 1.67 0.39 -8.56
C LEU A 87 0.98 1.64 -9.15
N TRP A 88 0.40 1.53 -10.35
CA TRP A 88 -0.39 2.61 -10.94
C TRP A 88 -1.58 2.95 -10.06
N ASP A 89 -2.41 1.97 -9.68
CA ASP A 89 -3.57 2.22 -8.84
C ASP A 89 -3.20 2.96 -7.54
N ARG A 90 -2.13 2.53 -6.87
CA ARG A 90 -1.62 3.23 -5.68
C ARG A 90 -1.11 4.64 -5.99
N ALA A 91 -0.37 4.83 -7.08
CA ALA A 91 0.10 6.15 -7.51
C ALA A 91 -1.07 7.09 -7.84
N ARG A 92 -2.11 6.58 -8.51
CA ARG A 92 -3.35 7.31 -8.82
C ARG A 92 -4.06 7.75 -7.56
N ALA A 93 -4.22 6.86 -6.57
CA ALA A 93 -4.83 7.18 -5.28
C ALA A 93 -4.02 8.24 -4.52
N ALA A 94 -2.68 8.11 -4.48
CA ALA A 94 -1.79 9.09 -3.85
C ALA A 94 -1.85 10.47 -4.54
N LEU A 95 -1.95 10.48 -5.88
CA LEU A 95 -2.11 11.70 -6.66
C LEU A 95 -3.48 12.33 -6.43
N ALA A 96 -4.55 11.55 -6.36
CA ALA A 96 -5.89 12.03 -6.05
C ALA A 96 -5.92 12.71 -4.68
N LEU A 97 -5.37 12.07 -3.64
CA LEU A 97 -5.22 12.66 -2.31
C LEU A 97 -4.36 13.94 -2.35
N SER A 98 -3.26 13.93 -3.09
CA SER A 98 -2.39 15.10 -3.22
C SER A 98 -3.10 16.26 -3.96
N ARG A 99 -4.01 15.95 -4.89
CA ARG A 99 -4.82 16.96 -5.58
C ARG A 99 -5.90 17.52 -4.66
N THR A 100 -6.62 16.67 -3.91
CA THR A 100 -7.63 17.15 -2.95
C THR A 100 -7.00 18.02 -1.88
N LEU A 101 -5.87 17.61 -1.30
CA LEU A 101 -5.14 18.41 -0.31
C LEU A 101 -4.59 19.73 -0.86
N ARG A 102 -4.24 19.79 -2.15
CA ARG A 102 -3.84 21.05 -2.82
C ARG A 102 -5.03 21.94 -3.16
N ALA A 103 -6.18 21.37 -3.47
CA ALA A 103 -7.42 22.10 -3.74
C ALA A 103 -8.02 22.71 -2.46
N LEU A 104 -7.72 22.15 -1.28
CA LEU A 104 -8.08 22.78 -0.01
C LEU A 104 -7.45 24.17 0.07
N LYS A 105 -8.31 25.19 0.22
CA LYS A 105 -7.92 26.56 0.53
C LYS A 105 -7.27 26.59 1.90
N SER A 106 -5.95 26.40 1.90
CA SER A 106 -5.15 26.20 3.09
C SER A 106 -4.13 27.33 3.22
N ARG A 107 -4.15 28.04 4.35
CA ARG A 107 -3.20 29.11 4.64
C ARG A 107 -2.20 28.68 5.70
N ARG A 108 -1.06 29.37 5.76
CA ARG A 108 -0.13 29.24 6.88
C ARG A 108 -0.68 30.00 8.09
N PRO A 109 -0.41 29.54 9.32
CA PRO A 109 -0.73 30.29 10.52
C PRO A 109 0.01 31.64 10.51
N GLN A 110 -0.68 32.71 10.88
CA GLN A 110 -0.05 34.03 11.04
C GLN A 110 0.57 34.15 12.43
N LEU A 111 1.68 34.87 12.53
CA LEU A 111 2.33 35.17 13.82
C LEU A 111 1.32 35.89 14.72
N GLY A 112 1.11 35.37 15.93
CA GLY A 112 0.13 35.91 16.87
C GLY A 112 -1.27 35.27 16.82
N GLU A 113 -1.54 34.31 15.92
CA GLU A 113 -2.75 33.51 16.03
C GLU A 113 -2.66 32.49 17.17
N PRO A 114 -3.77 32.13 17.85
CA PRO A 114 -3.76 31.12 18.91
C PRO A 114 -3.14 29.79 18.47
N ILE A 115 -3.43 29.35 17.24
CA ILE A 115 -2.88 28.12 16.65
C ILE A 115 -1.36 28.25 16.45
N ALA A 116 -0.88 29.42 15.99
CA ALA A 116 0.55 29.65 15.80
C ALA A 116 1.30 29.56 17.14
N ARG A 117 0.76 30.19 18.20
CA ARG A 117 1.33 30.12 19.54
C ARG A 117 1.34 28.69 20.10
N ALA A 118 0.23 27.96 19.91
CA ALA A 118 0.13 26.56 20.32
C ALA A 118 1.15 25.67 19.59
N ALA A 119 1.28 25.84 18.28
CA ALA A 119 2.28 25.12 17.48
C ALA A 119 3.71 25.39 17.98
N MET A 120 4.04 26.64 18.30
CA MET A 120 5.36 26.99 18.86
C MET A 120 5.61 26.36 20.23
N ARG A 121 4.64 26.34 21.14
CA ARG A 121 4.78 25.70 22.47
C ARG A 121 5.10 24.21 22.38
N VAL A 122 4.56 23.55 21.36
CA VAL A 122 4.72 22.11 21.16
C VAL A 122 5.92 21.78 20.25
N GLY A 123 6.58 22.78 19.67
CA GLY A 123 7.69 22.59 18.73
C GLY A 123 7.26 22.12 17.33
N LEU A 124 6.02 22.40 16.94
CA LEU A 124 5.52 22.15 15.58
C LEU A 124 5.95 23.30 14.65
N GLU A 125 6.78 22.96 13.68
CA GLU A 125 7.23 23.89 12.64
C GLU A 125 6.05 24.54 11.89
N PRO A 126 5.98 25.89 11.80
CA PRO A 126 4.92 26.59 11.07
C PRO A 126 4.84 26.20 9.59
N SER A 127 5.94 25.72 9.00
CA SER A 127 6.00 25.22 7.62
C SER A 127 5.22 23.91 7.41
N ARG A 128 4.99 23.14 8.49
CA ARG A 128 4.27 21.87 8.48
C ARG A 128 2.82 22.00 8.91
N LEU A 129 2.40 23.16 9.39
CA LEU A 129 1.04 23.44 9.83
C LEU A 129 0.26 24.21 8.76
N ARG A 130 -0.95 23.75 8.44
CA ARG A 130 -1.87 24.45 7.54
C ARG A 130 -3.24 24.60 8.16
N ILE A 131 -3.82 25.78 8.05
CA ILE A 131 -5.18 26.08 8.51
C ILE A 131 -6.12 26.02 7.30
N VAL A 132 -7.22 25.29 7.42
CA VAL A 132 -8.22 25.10 6.36
C VAL A 132 -9.59 25.41 6.95
N ARG A 133 -10.47 26.05 6.16
CA ARG A 133 -11.84 26.37 6.60
C ARG A 133 -12.79 25.22 6.26
N GLY A 134 -13.73 24.93 7.15
CA GLY A 134 -14.80 23.96 6.89
C GLY A 134 -14.33 22.51 6.79
N LEU A 135 -13.25 22.15 7.49
CA LEU A 135 -12.84 20.76 7.60
C LEU A 135 -13.86 19.98 8.45
N PRO A 136 -14.25 18.76 8.03
CA PRO A 136 -15.15 17.92 8.82
C PRO A 136 -14.49 17.36 10.08
N ASN A 137 -13.16 17.30 10.12
CA ASN A 137 -12.37 16.85 11.26
C ASN A 137 -11.60 18.03 11.87
N PRO A 138 -11.59 18.22 13.21
CA PRO A 138 -10.84 19.28 13.90
C PRO A 138 -9.36 19.39 13.50
N ALA A 139 -8.66 18.25 13.42
CA ALA A 139 -7.26 18.21 12.99
C ALA A 139 -6.91 16.83 12.40
N PHE A 140 -5.97 16.80 11.46
CA PHE A 140 -5.43 15.54 10.95
C PHE A 140 -4.05 15.73 10.31
N THR A 141 -3.26 14.66 10.31
CA THR A 141 -1.97 14.59 9.61
C THR A 141 -2.12 13.89 8.27
N ALA A 142 -1.65 14.54 7.19
CA ALA A 142 -1.67 13.95 5.85
C ALA A 142 -0.39 14.24 5.07
N GLY A 143 -0.09 13.33 4.12
CA GLY A 143 1.11 13.37 3.27
C GLY A 143 1.95 12.12 3.42
N PHE A 144 2.42 11.58 2.29
CA PHE A 144 3.17 10.32 2.26
C PHE A 144 4.65 10.53 2.63
N TRP A 145 5.35 11.39 1.87
CA TRP A 145 6.79 11.66 2.08
C TRP A 145 7.04 12.80 3.07
N HIS A 146 6.21 13.83 3.01
CA HIS A 146 6.31 15.02 3.85
C HIS A 146 4.98 15.24 4.58
N PRO A 147 4.73 14.50 5.68
CA PRO A 147 3.51 14.64 6.46
C PRO A 147 3.40 16.06 7.03
N ARG A 148 2.21 16.64 6.90
CA ARG A 148 1.82 17.97 7.36
C ARG A 148 0.54 17.88 8.20
N VAL A 149 0.40 18.77 9.17
CA VAL A 149 -0.77 18.87 10.03
C VAL A 149 -1.74 19.88 9.43
N TYR A 150 -2.98 19.47 9.28
CA TYR A 150 -4.09 20.29 8.80
C TYR A 150 -5.07 20.50 9.94
N VAL A 151 -5.44 21.76 10.19
CA VAL A 151 -6.28 22.15 11.32
C VAL A 151 -7.42 23.04 10.84
N THR A 152 -8.61 22.89 11.42
CA THR A 152 -9.74 23.77 11.13
C THR A 152 -9.56 25.16 11.76
N ASP A 153 -10.05 26.22 11.09
CA ASP A 153 -9.99 27.58 11.63
C ASP A 153 -10.85 27.78 12.89
N SER A 154 -11.89 26.98 13.06
CA SER A 154 -12.76 26.96 14.25
C SER A 154 -12.14 26.26 15.46
N LEU A 155 -10.97 25.62 15.35
CA LEU A 155 -10.44 24.80 16.45
C LEU A 155 -10.16 25.62 17.74
N PRO A 156 -9.57 26.83 17.67
CA PRO A 156 -9.30 27.66 18.85
C PRO A 156 -10.55 28.24 19.50
N THR A 157 -11.70 28.22 18.83
CA THR A 157 -12.97 28.69 19.42
C THR A 157 -13.70 27.59 20.16
N VAL A 158 -13.32 26.33 19.93
CA VAL A 158 -13.94 25.15 20.53
C VAL A 158 -13.08 24.55 21.65
N LEU A 159 -11.75 24.65 21.53
CA LEU A 159 -10.80 24.07 22.47
C LEU A 159 -10.03 25.14 23.24
N ASP A 160 -9.83 24.86 24.53
CA ASP A 160 -8.96 25.67 25.38
C ASP A 160 -7.48 25.52 24.97
N ALA A 161 -6.63 26.44 25.42
CA ALA A 161 -5.21 26.47 25.04
C ALA A 161 -4.47 25.15 25.35
N ALA A 162 -4.73 24.53 26.50
CA ALA A 162 -4.11 23.26 26.88
C ALA A 162 -4.60 22.08 26.02
N GLN A 163 -5.88 22.07 25.65
CA GLN A 163 -6.45 21.04 24.77
C GLN A 163 -5.91 21.19 23.35
N LEU A 164 -5.78 22.42 22.85
CA LEU A 164 -5.18 22.71 21.56
C LEU A 164 -3.72 22.23 21.50
N ASP A 165 -2.94 22.48 22.55
CA ASP A 165 -1.56 21.99 22.66
C ASP A 165 -1.51 20.46 22.63
N SER A 166 -2.41 19.78 23.36
CA SER A 166 -2.50 18.32 23.36
C SER A 166 -2.82 17.75 21.97
N VAL A 167 -3.78 18.34 21.25
CA VAL A 167 -4.15 17.91 19.89
C VAL A 167 -2.98 18.12 18.93
N LEU A 168 -2.31 19.28 18.97
CA LEU A 168 -1.15 19.54 18.12
C LEU A 168 0.04 18.63 18.45
N ALA A 169 0.23 18.29 19.73
CA ALA A 169 1.26 17.35 20.16
C ALA A 169 0.99 15.94 19.64
N HIS A 170 -0.28 15.51 19.69
CA HIS A 170 -0.71 14.22 19.13
C HIS A 170 -0.45 14.15 17.62
N GLU A 171 -0.83 15.18 16.87
CA GLU A 171 -0.60 15.25 15.43
C GLU A 171 0.88 15.37 15.08
N LEU A 172 1.67 16.12 15.84
CA LEU A 172 3.12 16.17 15.68
C LEU A 172 3.75 14.80 15.89
N ALA A 173 3.24 14.00 16.84
CA ALA A 173 3.70 12.63 17.03
C ALA A 173 3.44 11.76 15.80
N HIS A 174 2.29 11.93 15.12
CA HIS A 174 2.01 11.27 13.83
C HIS A 174 2.98 11.70 12.72
N VAL A 175 3.31 13.00 12.65
CA VAL A 175 4.32 13.53 11.71
C VAL A 175 5.69 12.92 11.98
N ARG A 176 6.14 12.88 13.24
CA ARG A 176 7.45 12.34 13.65
C ARG A 176 7.58 10.85 13.37
N ARG A 177 6.53 10.08 13.64
CA ARG A 177 6.50 8.63 13.37
C ARG A 177 6.25 8.27 11.91
N ARG A 178 5.86 9.26 11.07
CA ARG A 178 5.42 9.04 9.69
C ARG A 178 4.27 8.04 9.60
N ASP A 179 3.30 8.20 10.51
CA ASP A 179 2.18 7.27 10.64
C ASP A 179 1.36 7.09 9.34
N PRO A 180 1.12 8.11 8.49
CA PRO A 180 0.45 7.88 7.20
C PRO A 180 1.15 6.85 6.30
N LEU A 181 2.49 6.86 6.25
CA LEU A 181 3.27 5.91 5.47
C LEU A 181 3.30 4.53 6.15
N ARG A 182 3.48 4.50 7.48
CA ARG A 182 3.47 3.26 8.26
C ARG A 182 2.13 2.53 8.18
N LEU A 183 1.02 3.26 8.31
CA LEU A 183 -0.33 2.70 8.20
C LEU A 183 -0.60 2.20 6.79
N SER A 184 -0.15 2.91 5.76
CA SER A 184 -0.25 2.43 4.37
C SER A 184 0.52 1.13 4.17
N LEU A 185 1.74 1.03 4.71
CA LEU A 185 2.55 -0.19 4.65
C LEU A 185 1.95 -1.33 5.48
N LEU A 186 1.45 -1.04 6.68
CA LEU A 186 0.82 -2.02 7.55
C LEU A 186 -0.46 -2.55 6.90
N ARG A 187 -1.26 -1.68 6.28
CA ARG A 187 -2.46 -2.07 5.55
C ARG A 187 -2.13 -2.88 4.30
N PHE A 188 -1.04 -2.54 3.60
CA PHE A 188 -0.52 -3.36 2.52
C PHE A 188 -0.13 -4.75 3.02
N ARG A 189 0.63 -4.83 4.13
CA ARG A 189 1.03 -6.10 4.76
C ARG A 189 -0.17 -6.90 5.26
N ALA A 190 -1.14 -6.26 5.90
CA ALA A 190 -2.38 -6.91 6.31
C ALA A 190 -3.07 -7.52 5.08
N CYS A 191 -3.41 -6.72 4.07
CA CYS A 191 -4.09 -7.22 2.88
C CYS A 191 -3.33 -8.30 2.08
N THR A 192 -2.01 -8.46 2.28
CA THR A 192 -1.19 -9.43 1.54
C THR A 192 -0.78 -10.65 2.36
N LEU A 193 -0.55 -10.51 3.66
CA LEU A 193 0.05 -11.56 4.52
C LEU A 193 -0.90 -12.09 5.59
N PHE A 194 -1.86 -11.28 6.05
CA PHE A 194 -2.76 -11.66 7.12
C PHE A 194 -4.18 -11.36 6.69
N ASP A 195 -4.98 -12.38 6.41
CA ASP A 195 -6.43 -12.31 6.23
C ASP A 195 -7.07 -11.70 7.49
N LEU A 196 -6.97 -10.38 7.67
CA LEU A 196 -7.65 -9.63 8.70
C LEU A 196 -9.03 -9.30 8.12
N PRO A 197 -10.09 -9.97 8.60
CA PRO A 197 -11.45 -9.61 8.20
C PRO A 197 -11.67 -8.13 8.58
N ALA A 198 -12.11 -7.35 7.59
CA ALA A 198 -12.50 -5.97 7.78
C ALA A 198 -13.78 -5.84 8.62
#